data_AF-A0A368T9C3-F1
#
_entry.id   AF-A0A368T9C3-F1
#
_cell.length_a   1.000
_cell.length_b   1.000
_cell.length_c   1.000
_cell.angle_alpha   90.00
_cell.angle_beta   90.00
_cell.angle_gamma   90.00
#
_symmetry.space_group_name_H-M   'P 1'
#
loop_
_entity.id
_entity.type
_entity.pdbx_description
1 polymer ?
#
loop_
_entity_poly.entity_id
_entity_poly.type
_entity_poly.pdbx_seq_one_letter_code
_entity_poly.pdbx_strand_id
1 'polypeptide(L)'
;MLLDETTLPYYARGAAILGAGGGGSTRSGLLAALQAVQELGPVEVVSLDDVPDDALILPTAGLGSPDITLEKIGNPQQGVWLRDAMERELGRPAYAWMAAEVGGNNALKPVVWAAHTGLPLVDADGMGRAYPEVQMISMHLHGVPATPTVLVDERGHHVVFRDMDAQWLERTARALSVAFGGFSVTVDHSLDGATARTATVRGSVSRAVRIGEILSDTSLGDTVDRLAPLGGHVLVTGKIAEVNRRTVGGFARGNVLVDGVAGDRDRLVRVEIQNENLAVLEEGEVLASVPDVITALDSQTGEVIFTEELRYGQRVTLVALPAPDMWRTEAGLALVGPRAFDYDFDYIPVEELVARRKESVS
;
A
#
# COMPACT_ATOMS: atom_id res chain seq x y z
N MET A 1 20.18 0.85 4.47
CA MET A 1 19.77 0.73 5.89
C MET A 1 19.46 -0.72 6.21
N LEU A 2 19.22 -1.11 7.46
CA LEU A 2 18.84 -2.49 7.82
C LEU A 2 17.40 -2.53 8.33
N LEU A 3 16.64 -3.52 7.87
CA LEU A 3 15.38 -3.94 8.47
C LEU A 3 15.68 -5.06 9.46
N ASP A 4 15.59 -4.73 10.75
CA ASP A 4 15.86 -5.61 11.88
C ASP A 4 14.74 -5.51 12.93
N GLU A 5 14.91 -6.15 14.08
CA GLU A 5 13.92 -6.15 15.16
C GLU A 5 13.55 -4.76 15.68
N THR A 6 14.43 -3.77 15.51
CA THR A 6 14.23 -2.40 15.97
C THR A 6 13.53 -1.56 14.92
N THR A 7 13.90 -1.70 13.65
CA THR A 7 13.35 -0.87 12.56
C THR A 7 12.07 -1.43 11.95
N LEU A 8 11.82 -2.74 12.05
CA LEU A 8 10.62 -3.37 11.50
C LEU A 8 9.30 -2.84 12.08
N PRO A 9 9.16 -2.60 13.41
CA PRO A 9 7.96 -1.98 13.96
C PRO A 9 7.65 -0.61 13.35
N TYR A 10 8.69 0.21 13.11
CA TYR A 10 8.53 1.50 12.43
C TYR A 10 8.14 1.33 10.97
N TYR A 11 8.83 0.44 10.25
CA TYR A 11 8.49 0.13 8.87
C TYR A 11 7.02 -0.32 8.72
N ALA A 12 6.58 -1.25 9.57
CA ALA A 12 5.20 -1.74 9.59
C ALA A 12 4.18 -0.64 9.91
N ARG A 13 4.47 0.24 10.87
CA ARG A 13 3.58 1.37 11.20
C ARG A 13 3.46 2.36 10.04
N GLY A 14 4.58 2.72 9.41
CA GLY A 14 4.56 3.60 8.25
C GLY A 14 3.90 2.97 7.02
N ALA A 15 4.16 1.69 6.76
CA ALA A 15 3.49 0.94 5.71
C ALA A 15 1.97 0.89 5.94
N ALA A 16 1.52 0.72 7.18
CA ALA A 16 0.09 0.77 7.50
C ALA A 16 -0.53 2.14 7.16
N ILE A 17 0.17 3.24 7.45
CA ILE A 17 -0.29 4.60 7.10
C ILE A 17 -0.36 4.75 5.58
N LEU A 18 0.69 4.36 4.86
CA LEU A 18 0.75 4.42 3.39
C LEU A 18 -0.20 3.44 2.72
N GLY A 19 -0.70 2.43 3.44
CA GLY A 19 -1.73 1.50 2.97
C GLY A 19 -3.05 2.16 2.63
N ALA A 20 -3.30 3.40 3.07
CA ALA A 20 -4.56 4.11 2.81
C ALA A 20 -5.81 3.26 3.16
N GLY A 21 -5.71 2.46 4.22
CA GLY A 21 -6.73 1.49 4.63
C GLY A 21 -6.70 0.13 3.92
N GLY A 22 -5.93 -0.04 2.85
CA GLY A 22 -5.75 -1.30 2.13
C GLY A 22 -4.32 -1.87 2.22
N GLY A 23 -3.90 -2.65 1.23
CA GLY A 23 -2.64 -3.42 1.24
C GLY A 23 -2.58 -4.59 2.26
N GLY A 24 -3.66 -4.77 3.03
CA GLY A 24 -3.83 -5.77 4.08
C GLY A 24 -3.18 -5.36 5.41
N SER A 25 -3.76 -5.83 6.52
CA SER A 25 -3.24 -5.56 7.87
C SER A 25 -1.77 -5.95 8.05
N THR A 26 -0.96 -5.02 8.55
CA THR A 26 0.49 -5.22 8.78
C THR A 26 0.80 -6.15 9.95
N ARG A 27 -0.19 -6.49 10.79
CA ARG A 27 0.02 -7.24 12.04
C ARG A 27 0.66 -8.61 11.82
N SER A 28 0.10 -9.42 10.92
CA SER A 28 0.64 -10.77 10.64
C SER A 28 1.97 -10.70 9.89
N GLY A 29 2.09 -9.76 8.94
CA GLY A 29 3.33 -9.50 8.21
C GLY A 29 4.50 -9.10 9.11
N LEU A 30 4.25 -8.25 10.12
CA LEU A 30 5.28 -7.81 11.05
C LEU A 30 5.79 -8.98 11.88
N LEU A 31 4.91 -9.83 12.39
CA LEU A 31 5.30 -11.02 13.14
C LEU A 31 6.13 -11.98 12.28
N ALA A 32 5.72 -12.21 11.02
CA ALA A 32 6.47 -13.05 10.10
C ALA A 32 7.84 -12.45 9.75
N ALA A 33 7.93 -11.14 9.52
CA ALA A 33 9.17 -10.45 9.24
C ALA A 33 10.12 -10.46 10.45
N LEU A 34 9.61 -10.20 11.66
CA LEU A 34 10.37 -10.28 12.91
C LEU A 34 10.96 -11.68 13.11
N GLN A 35 10.14 -12.72 12.93
CA GLN A 35 10.61 -14.10 13.01
C GLN A 35 11.71 -14.37 11.98
N ALA A 36 11.51 -13.97 10.72
CA ALA A 36 12.48 -14.18 9.66
C ALA A 36 13.83 -13.50 9.95
N VAL A 37 13.83 -12.25 10.42
CA VAL A 37 15.09 -11.55 10.72
C VAL A 37 15.77 -12.07 11.99
N GLN A 38 15.01 -12.57 12.96
CA GLN A 38 15.55 -13.22 14.16
C GLN A 38 16.24 -14.55 13.82
N GLU A 39 15.66 -15.33 12.91
CA GLU A 39 16.18 -16.65 12.53
C GLU A 39 17.29 -16.59 11.48
N LEU A 40 17.22 -15.65 10.54
CA LEU A 40 18.05 -15.61 9.32
C LEU A 40 18.96 -14.38 9.24
N GLY A 41 18.77 -13.40 10.12
CA GLY A 41 19.51 -12.15 10.14
C GLY A 41 18.75 -10.98 9.49
N PRO A 42 19.22 -9.74 9.71
CA PRO A 42 18.56 -8.54 9.21
C PRO A 42 18.58 -8.47 7.68
N VAL A 43 17.56 -7.81 7.12
CA VAL A 43 17.47 -7.58 5.67
C VAL A 43 18.14 -6.26 5.32
N GLU A 44 19.06 -6.30 4.36
CA GLU A 44 19.66 -5.10 3.80
C GLU A 44 18.69 -4.39 2.87
N VAL A 45 18.55 -3.08 3.07
CA VAL A 45 17.82 -2.17 2.18
C VAL A 45 18.80 -1.29 1.43
N VAL A 46 18.87 -1.48 0.11
CA VAL A 46 19.83 -0.81 -0.79
C VAL A 46 19.18 0.37 -1.51
N SER A 47 19.94 1.46 -1.71
CA SER A 47 19.50 2.58 -2.54
C SER A 47 19.52 2.17 -4.01
N LEU A 48 18.57 2.67 -4.80
CA LEU A 48 18.58 2.52 -6.27
C LEU A 48 19.83 3.11 -6.95
N ASP A 49 20.55 4.03 -6.28
CA ASP A 49 21.82 4.56 -6.79
C ASP A 49 22.97 3.55 -6.70
N ASP A 50 22.87 2.58 -5.78
CA ASP A 50 23.86 1.53 -5.57
C ASP A 50 23.55 0.24 -6.37
N VAL A 51 22.36 0.17 -6.99
CA VAL A 51 21.94 -0.98 -7.80
C VAL A 51 22.56 -0.89 -9.21
N PRO A 52 23.26 -1.94 -9.70
CA PRO A 52 23.79 -1.96 -11.06
C PRO A 52 22.70 -1.79 -12.12
N ASP A 53 23.03 -1.09 -13.22
CA ASP A 53 22.10 -0.76 -14.30
C ASP A 53 21.37 -1.98 -14.88
N ASP A 54 22.08 -3.08 -15.02
CA ASP A 54 21.59 -4.33 -15.60
C ASP A 54 21.09 -5.33 -14.56
N ALA A 55 20.99 -4.98 -13.27
CA ALA A 55 20.57 -5.88 -12.20
C ALA A 55 19.06 -6.18 -12.26
N LEU A 56 18.64 -7.44 -12.07
CA LEU A 56 17.21 -7.82 -12.09
C LEU A 56 16.56 -7.52 -10.75
N ILE A 57 15.56 -6.65 -10.74
CA ILE A 57 14.73 -6.36 -9.57
C ILE A 57 13.40 -7.09 -9.73
N LEU A 58 12.92 -7.71 -8.65
CA LEU A 58 11.65 -8.41 -8.58
C LEU A 58 10.64 -7.64 -7.72
N PRO A 59 9.78 -6.80 -8.31
CA PRO A 59 8.64 -6.21 -7.63
C PRO A 59 7.65 -7.31 -7.22
N THR A 60 7.06 -7.19 -6.05
CA THR A 60 6.11 -8.20 -5.59
C THR A 60 4.99 -7.64 -4.72
N ALA A 61 3.81 -8.24 -4.86
CA ALA A 61 2.61 -7.93 -4.08
C ALA A 61 1.76 -9.18 -3.84
N GLY A 62 0.85 -9.08 -2.87
CA GLY A 62 -0.27 -10.00 -2.72
C GLY A 62 -1.43 -9.59 -3.63
N LEU A 63 -2.09 -10.58 -4.24
CA LEU A 63 -3.29 -10.43 -5.02
C LEU A 63 -4.42 -11.27 -4.41
N GLY A 64 -5.50 -10.63 -4.00
CA GLY A 64 -6.66 -11.31 -3.43
C GLY A 64 -7.50 -10.40 -2.53
N SER A 65 -8.29 -11.04 -1.67
CA SER A 65 -9.13 -10.32 -0.69
C SER A 65 -8.35 -10.00 0.58
N PRO A 66 -8.30 -8.72 1.03
CA PRO A 66 -7.70 -8.37 2.33
C PRO A 66 -8.31 -9.16 3.50
N ASP A 67 -9.64 -9.38 3.50
CA ASP A 67 -10.33 -10.16 4.54
C ASP A 67 -9.75 -11.59 4.69
N ILE A 68 -9.31 -12.21 3.59
CA ILE A 68 -8.76 -13.58 3.60
C ILE A 68 -7.33 -13.60 4.17
N THR A 69 -6.56 -12.52 3.97
CA THR A 69 -5.16 -12.46 4.44
C THR A 69 -5.01 -12.46 5.96
N LEU A 70 -6.09 -12.13 6.69
CA LEU A 70 -6.14 -12.21 8.15
C LEU A 70 -6.05 -13.66 8.65
N GLU A 71 -6.57 -14.63 7.90
CA GLU A 71 -6.61 -16.04 8.27
C GLU A 71 -5.60 -16.88 7.47
N LYS A 72 -5.31 -16.47 6.23
CA LYS A 72 -4.40 -17.16 5.31
C LYS A 72 -3.04 -16.44 5.26
N ILE A 73 -2.22 -16.68 6.29
CA ILE A 73 -0.96 -15.97 6.58
C ILE A 73 0.13 -16.16 5.49
N GLY A 74 0.00 -17.18 4.65
CA GLY A 74 0.94 -17.48 3.57
C GLY A 74 2.04 -18.44 3.98
N ASN A 75 3.09 -18.54 3.16
CA ASN A 75 4.21 -19.45 3.37
C ASN A 75 5.53 -18.74 2.99
N PRO A 76 6.55 -18.70 3.88
CA PRO A 76 7.82 -18.06 3.57
C PRO A 76 8.50 -18.60 2.29
N GLN A 77 8.26 -19.88 1.95
CA GLN A 77 8.78 -20.52 0.75
C GLN A 77 8.25 -19.89 -0.56
N GLN A 78 7.16 -19.12 -0.50
CA GLN A 78 6.61 -18.42 -1.67
C GLN A 78 7.62 -17.50 -2.34
N GLY A 79 8.48 -16.83 -1.56
CA GLY A 79 9.56 -15.99 -2.11
C GLY A 79 10.55 -16.80 -2.96
N VAL A 80 10.93 -17.99 -2.49
CA VAL A 80 11.83 -18.89 -3.24
C VAL A 80 11.16 -19.38 -4.52
N TRP A 81 9.89 -19.82 -4.45
CA TRP A 81 9.16 -20.27 -5.64
C TRP A 81 8.97 -19.16 -6.68
N LEU A 82 8.64 -17.94 -6.25
CA LEU A 82 8.53 -16.78 -7.12
C LEU A 82 9.88 -16.47 -7.80
N ARG A 83 10.96 -16.38 -7.02
CA ARG A 83 12.30 -16.14 -7.55
C ARG A 83 12.70 -17.21 -8.55
N ASP A 84 12.64 -18.47 -8.17
CA ASP A 84 13.11 -19.59 -9.01
C ASP A 84 12.30 -19.70 -10.31
N ALA A 85 11.00 -19.43 -10.27
CA ALA A 85 10.15 -19.39 -11.45
C ALA A 85 10.50 -18.19 -12.37
N MET A 86 10.73 -17.02 -11.78
CA MET A 86 11.05 -15.81 -12.55
C MET A 86 12.47 -15.86 -13.14
N GLU A 87 13.47 -16.35 -12.41
CA GLU A 87 14.83 -16.56 -12.91
C GLU A 87 14.86 -17.58 -14.06
N ARG A 88 14.05 -18.64 -13.97
CA ARG A 88 13.90 -19.62 -15.06
C ARG A 88 13.27 -18.98 -16.30
N GLU A 89 12.27 -18.13 -16.09
CA GLU A 89 11.57 -17.45 -17.19
C GLU A 89 12.45 -16.42 -17.89
N LEU A 90 13.23 -15.65 -17.13
CA LEU A 90 14.07 -14.57 -17.66
C LEU A 90 15.48 -15.03 -18.04
N GLY A 91 15.91 -16.22 -17.60
CA GLY A 91 17.23 -16.78 -17.89
C GLY A 91 18.40 -16.07 -17.20
N ARG A 92 18.14 -15.36 -16.10
CA ARG A 92 19.14 -14.57 -15.34
C ARG A 92 18.77 -14.49 -13.86
N PRO A 93 19.76 -14.39 -12.95
CA PRO A 93 19.51 -14.36 -11.51
C PRO A 93 18.87 -13.05 -11.07
N ALA A 94 18.05 -13.13 -10.02
CA ALA A 94 17.51 -11.97 -9.32
C ALA A 94 18.59 -11.30 -8.47
N TYR A 95 18.64 -9.98 -8.49
CA TYR A 95 19.56 -9.19 -7.67
C TYR A 95 18.91 -8.72 -6.37
N ALA A 96 17.66 -8.26 -6.42
CA ALA A 96 16.96 -7.72 -5.26
C ALA A 96 15.45 -7.91 -5.35
N TRP A 97 14.80 -7.95 -4.19
CA TRP A 97 13.36 -7.78 -4.06
C TRP A 97 13.00 -6.30 -4.08
N MET A 98 11.77 -5.99 -4.44
CA MET A 98 11.17 -4.68 -4.26
C MET A 98 9.69 -4.86 -3.91
N ALA A 99 9.14 -4.02 -3.04
CA ALA A 99 7.70 -3.99 -2.88
C ALA A 99 7.08 -3.46 -4.19
N ALA A 100 6.07 -4.13 -4.74
CA ALA A 100 5.26 -3.48 -5.77
C ALA A 100 4.39 -2.37 -5.13
N GLU A 101 4.07 -2.54 -3.85
CA GLU A 101 3.23 -1.65 -3.06
C GLU A 101 3.80 -1.52 -1.63
N VAL A 102 4.21 -0.32 -1.22
CA VAL A 102 4.70 -0.06 0.16
C VAL A 102 3.56 0.05 1.19
N GLY A 103 2.31 -0.02 0.74
CA GLY A 103 1.12 0.00 1.58
C GLY A 103 0.84 -1.33 2.28
N GLY A 104 0.52 -1.28 3.57
CA GLY A 104 0.03 -2.42 4.32
C GLY A 104 1.00 -3.62 4.36
N ASN A 105 0.43 -4.81 4.37
CA ASN A 105 1.15 -6.08 4.46
C ASN A 105 1.96 -6.40 3.19
N ASN A 106 1.68 -5.75 2.05
CA ASN A 106 2.49 -5.93 0.84
C ASN A 106 3.91 -5.37 0.99
N ALA A 107 4.11 -4.42 1.90
CA ALA A 107 5.42 -3.90 2.27
C ALA A 107 6.28 -4.92 3.04
N LEU A 108 5.66 -5.82 3.82
CA LEU A 108 6.36 -6.71 4.77
C LEU A 108 6.69 -8.09 4.18
N LYS A 109 5.90 -8.59 3.23
CA LYS A 109 6.20 -9.87 2.56
C LYS A 109 7.57 -9.90 1.86
N PRO A 110 7.99 -8.85 1.12
CA PRO A 110 9.33 -8.79 0.54
C PRO A 110 10.45 -8.93 1.57
N VAL A 111 10.26 -8.45 2.81
CA VAL A 111 11.25 -8.62 3.88
C VAL A 111 11.41 -10.08 4.25
N VAL A 112 10.29 -10.79 4.45
CA VAL A 112 10.32 -12.23 4.76
C VAL A 112 11.06 -13.00 3.67
N TRP A 113 10.77 -12.69 2.41
CA TRP A 113 11.37 -13.37 1.27
C TRP A 113 12.82 -12.99 1.04
N ALA A 114 13.19 -11.72 1.25
CA ALA A 114 14.58 -11.26 1.24
C ALA A 114 15.42 -12.04 2.26
N ALA A 115 14.93 -12.17 3.51
CA ALA A 115 15.61 -12.96 4.54
C ALA A 115 15.79 -14.44 4.13
N HIS A 116 14.76 -15.08 3.55
CA HIS A 116 14.83 -16.49 3.13
C HIS A 116 15.67 -16.73 1.87
N THR A 117 15.77 -15.75 0.99
CA THR A 117 16.50 -15.88 -0.29
C THR A 117 17.92 -15.33 -0.24
N GLY A 118 18.26 -14.56 0.81
CA GLY A 118 19.55 -13.89 0.95
C GLY A 118 19.73 -12.71 -0.01
N LEU A 119 18.65 -12.18 -0.58
CA LEU A 119 18.67 -11.03 -1.49
C LEU A 119 18.31 -9.75 -0.72
N PRO A 120 18.90 -8.59 -1.06
CA PRO A 120 18.50 -7.31 -0.49
C PRO A 120 17.10 -6.87 -0.95
N LEU A 121 16.55 -5.89 -0.25
CA LEU A 121 15.36 -5.14 -0.65
C LEU A 121 15.78 -3.78 -1.23
N VAL A 122 15.18 -3.35 -2.33
CA VAL A 122 15.39 -2.01 -2.87
C VAL A 122 14.57 -0.99 -2.08
N ASP A 123 15.16 0.16 -1.74
CA ASP A 123 14.45 1.31 -1.17
C ASP A 123 13.60 2.03 -2.24
N ALA A 124 12.59 1.34 -2.73
CA ALA A 124 11.60 1.83 -3.68
C ALA A 124 10.38 0.93 -3.68
N ASP A 125 9.28 1.46 -4.22
CA ASP A 125 8.12 0.65 -4.56
C ASP A 125 7.43 1.15 -5.83
N GLY A 126 6.44 0.40 -6.28
CA GLY A 126 5.69 0.72 -7.47
C GLY A 126 4.57 1.74 -7.27
N MET A 127 4.11 2.03 -6.05
CA MET A 127 2.86 2.78 -5.84
C MET A 127 3.01 3.98 -4.90
N GLY A 128 3.90 3.94 -3.92
CA GLY A 128 4.04 4.95 -2.85
C GLY A 128 2.88 4.98 -1.85
N ARG A 129 1.86 4.16 -2.09
CA ARG A 129 0.66 3.87 -1.29
C ARG A 129 0.07 2.54 -1.74
N ALA A 130 -1.12 2.16 -1.28
CA ALA A 130 -1.86 1.03 -1.86
C ALA A 130 -2.82 1.43 -3.00
N TYR A 131 -2.91 0.57 -4.02
CA TYR A 131 -3.89 0.63 -5.11
C TYR A 131 -4.43 -0.77 -5.45
N PRO A 132 -5.70 -0.89 -5.90
CA PRO A 132 -6.36 -2.19 -5.95
C PRO A 132 -6.02 -3.07 -7.15
N GLU A 133 -5.45 -2.52 -8.23
CA GLU A 133 -5.33 -3.20 -9.53
C GLU A 133 -3.89 -3.16 -10.08
N VAL A 134 -3.48 -4.23 -10.77
CA VAL A 134 -2.09 -4.41 -11.26
C VAL A 134 -1.59 -3.27 -12.16
N GLN A 135 -2.46 -2.66 -12.97
CA GLN A 135 -2.05 -1.53 -13.83
C GLN A 135 -1.79 -0.24 -13.04
N MET A 136 -2.26 -0.11 -11.80
CA MET A 136 -2.15 1.10 -10.98
C MET A 136 -0.78 1.18 -10.30
N ILE A 137 0.28 1.09 -11.11
CA ILE A 137 1.67 1.01 -10.66
C ILE A 137 2.58 1.87 -11.55
N SER A 138 3.57 2.49 -10.94
CA SER A 138 4.47 3.46 -11.59
C SER A 138 5.25 2.84 -12.75
N MET A 139 5.60 1.56 -12.63
CA MET A 139 6.23 0.81 -13.72
C MET A 139 5.33 0.78 -14.96
N HIS A 140 4.03 0.55 -14.80
CA HIS A 140 3.06 0.59 -15.89
C HIS A 140 2.94 2.00 -16.49
N LEU A 141 2.89 3.03 -15.64
CA LEU A 141 2.89 4.44 -16.07
C LEU A 141 4.11 4.78 -16.96
N HIS A 142 5.25 4.13 -16.71
CA HIS A 142 6.49 4.32 -17.48
C HIS A 142 6.68 3.28 -18.60
N GLY A 143 5.66 2.49 -18.91
CA GLY A 143 5.67 1.55 -20.03
C GLY A 143 6.44 0.25 -19.79
N VAL A 144 6.77 -0.07 -18.54
CA VAL A 144 7.31 -1.39 -18.19
C VAL A 144 6.21 -2.44 -18.40
N PRO A 145 6.48 -3.52 -19.14
CA PRO A 145 5.50 -4.58 -19.35
C PRO A 145 5.14 -5.30 -18.05
N ALA A 146 3.87 -5.65 -17.87
CA ALA A 146 3.43 -6.43 -16.70
C ALA A 146 3.96 -7.87 -16.72
N THR A 147 4.10 -8.44 -17.93
CA THR A 147 4.58 -9.81 -18.16
C THR A 147 6.05 -9.88 -18.59
N PRO A 148 6.78 -10.98 -18.29
CA PRO A 148 6.28 -12.19 -17.65
C PRO A 148 5.89 -11.98 -16.20
N THR A 149 4.79 -12.61 -15.79
CA THR A 149 4.29 -12.55 -14.41
C THR A 149 4.26 -13.94 -13.83
N VAL A 150 4.74 -14.10 -12.60
CA VAL A 150 4.58 -15.35 -11.85
C VAL A 150 3.54 -15.12 -10.77
N LEU A 151 2.56 -16.03 -10.64
CA LEU A 151 1.59 -16.06 -9.55
C LEU A 151 1.75 -17.37 -8.77
N VAL A 152 1.78 -17.32 -7.45
CA VAL A 152 2.03 -18.45 -6.55
C VAL A 152 1.03 -18.47 -5.40
N ASP A 153 0.50 -19.65 -5.05
CA ASP A 153 -0.29 -19.89 -3.83
C ASP A 153 0.60 -20.30 -2.63
N GLU A 154 0.02 -20.50 -1.45
CA GLU A 154 0.76 -20.88 -0.23
C GLU A 154 1.33 -22.32 -0.26
N ARG A 155 0.92 -23.11 -1.25
CA ARG A 155 1.29 -24.53 -1.43
C ARG A 155 2.34 -24.73 -2.51
N GLY A 156 2.68 -23.67 -3.26
CA GLY A 156 3.69 -23.69 -4.32
C GLY A 156 3.13 -24.02 -5.70
N HIS A 157 1.80 -24.08 -5.85
CA HIS A 157 1.20 -24.06 -7.18
C HIS A 157 1.49 -22.71 -7.81
N HIS A 158 2.02 -22.71 -9.02
CA HIS A 158 2.39 -21.48 -9.69
C HIS A 158 2.05 -21.49 -11.17
N VAL A 159 1.75 -20.30 -11.69
CA VAL A 159 1.40 -20.05 -13.08
C VAL A 159 2.25 -18.90 -13.60
N VAL A 160 2.71 -19.03 -14.84
CA VAL A 160 3.44 -17.97 -15.56
C VAL A 160 2.53 -17.40 -16.63
N PHE A 161 2.30 -16.09 -16.58
CA PHE A 161 1.59 -15.34 -17.61
C PHE A 161 2.57 -14.69 -18.58
N ARG A 162 2.25 -14.74 -19.87
CA ARG A 162 3.03 -14.16 -20.97
C ARG A 162 2.08 -13.42 -21.91
N ASP A 163 2.59 -12.41 -22.58
CA ASP A 163 1.90 -11.71 -23.67
C ASP A 163 0.53 -11.16 -23.25
N MET A 164 0.45 -10.59 -22.05
CA MET A 164 -0.76 -9.94 -21.52
C MET A 164 -0.46 -8.48 -21.17
N ASP A 165 -1.39 -7.60 -21.53
CA ASP A 165 -1.42 -6.27 -20.92
C ASP A 165 -1.84 -6.36 -19.44
N ALA A 166 -1.60 -5.28 -18.70
CA ALA A 166 -1.86 -5.24 -17.26
C ALA A 166 -3.35 -5.47 -16.91
N GLN A 167 -4.28 -5.01 -17.74
CA GLN A 167 -5.73 -5.14 -17.49
C GLN A 167 -6.23 -6.57 -17.73
N TRP A 168 -5.68 -7.27 -18.73
CA TRP A 168 -5.98 -8.66 -18.99
C TRP A 168 -5.33 -9.56 -17.92
N LEU A 169 -4.10 -9.23 -17.52
CA LEU A 169 -3.40 -9.89 -16.43
C LEU A 169 -4.19 -9.78 -15.12
N GLU A 170 -4.59 -8.57 -14.72
CA GLU A 170 -5.41 -8.30 -13.54
C GLU A 170 -6.66 -9.19 -13.48
N ARG A 171 -7.46 -9.20 -14.55
CA ARG A 171 -8.68 -10.02 -14.61
C ARG A 171 -8.40 -11.51 -14.49
N THR A 172 -7.36 -12.00 -15.18
CA THR A 172 -7.04 -13.43 -15.22
C THR A 172 -6.40 -13.90 -13.91
N ALA A 173 -5.46 -13.14 -13.38
CA ALA A 173 -4.79 -13.42 -12.12
C ALA A 173 -5.77 -13.35 -10.95
N ARG A 174 -6.73 -12.41 -10.95
CA ARG A 174 -7.78 -12.34 -9.92
C ARG A 174 -8.69 -13.57 -9.94
N ALA A 175 -9.10 -14.02 -11.12
CA ALA A 175 -9.89 -15.25 -11.25
C ALA A 175 -9.12 -16.48 -10.75
N LEU A 176 -7.81 -16.56 -11.02
CA LEU A 176 -6.96 -17.64 -10.53
C LEU A 176 -6.74 -17.56 -9.00
N SER A 177 -6.58 -16.35 -8.45
CA SER A 177 -6.47 -16.15 -6.99
C SER A 177 -7.70 -16.70 -6.26
N VAL A 178 -8.91 -16.52 -6.82
CA VAL A 178 -10.13 -17.16 -6.28
C VAL A 178 -10.00 -18.69 -6.26
N ALA A 179 -9.52 -19.30 -7.35
CA ALA A 179 -9.30 -20.75 -7.41
C ALA A 179 -8.22 -21.23 -6.41
N PHE A 180 -7.24 -20.40 -6.10
CA PHE A 180 -6.25 -20.63 -5.04
C PHE A 180 -6.78 -20.37 -3.63
N GLY A 181 -8.08 -20.16 -3.46
CA GLY A 181 -8.69 -19.90 -2.15
C GLY A 181 -8.68 -18.43 -1.75
N GLY A 182 -8.66 -17.53 -2.73
CA GLY A 182 -8.90 -16.09 -2.59
C GLY A 182 -7.69 -15.23 -2.25
N PHE A 183 -6.49 -15.82 -2.22
CA PHE A 183 -5.23 -15.08 -2.07
C PHE A 183 -4.06 -15.80 -2.72
N SER A 184 -3.17 -15.02 -3.33
CA SER A 184 -1.94 -15.45 -3.97
C SER A 184 -0.91 -14.33 -3.93
N VAL A 185 0.35 -14.61 -4.24
CA VAL A 185 1.41 -13.60 -4.36
C VAL A 185 2.01 -13.62 -5.74
N THR A 186 2.51 -12.47 -6.19
CA THR A 186 2.95 -12.29 -7.57
C THR A 186 4.27 -11.55 -7.67
N VAL A 187 5.02 -11.85 -8.74
CA VAL A 187 6.05 -10.97 -9.28
C VAL A 187 5.60 -10.57 -10.67
N ASP A 188 5.40 -9.28 -10.87
CA ASP A 188 5.04 -8.63 -12.14
C ASP A 188 5.95 -7.40 -12.33
N HIS A 189 5.93 -6.83 -13.54
CA HIS A 189 6.69 -5.62 -13.89
C HIS A 189 8.19 -5.71 -13.53
N SER A 190 8.78 -6.91 -13.57
CA SER A 190 10.21 -7.11 -13.38
C SER A 190 11.01 -6.18 -14.29
N LEU A 191 12.05 -5.57 -13.73
CA LEU A 191 12.77 -4.47 -14.38
C LEU A 191 14.25 -4.50 -14.02
N ASP A 192 15.04 -3.80 -14.83
CA ASP A 192 16.46 -3.58 -14.55
C ASP A 192 16.70 -2.34 -13.67
N GLY A 193 17.90 -2.23 -13.11
CA GLY A 193 18.27 -1.12 -12.22
C GLY A 193 18.19 0.26 -12.89
N ALA A 194 18.56 0.35 -14.17
CA ALA A 194 18.46 1.58 -14.95
C ALA A 194 17.01 2.05 -15.08
N THR A 195 16.09 1.14 -15.43
CA THR A 195 14.66 1.40 -15.53
C THR A 195 14.09 1.75 -14.16
N ALA A 196 14.44 1.01 -13.11
CA ALA A 196 13.91 1.21 -11.76
C ALA A 196 14.18 2.62 -11.21
N ARG A 197 15.33 3.22 -11.52
CA ARG A 197 15.64 4.60 -11.12
C ARG A 197 14.68 5.67 -11.66
N THR A 198 13.97 5.36 -12.75
CA THR A 198 13.06 6.30 -13.42
C THR A 198 11.59 5.88 -13.33
N ALA A 199 11.32 4.58 -13.12
CA ALA A 199 9.99 3.99 -13.21
C ALA A 199 9.38 3.62 -11.85
N THR A 200 9.98 4.03 -10.71
CA THR A 200 9.53 3.68 -9.36
C THR A 200 9.42 4.88 -8.42
N VAL A 201 8.68 4.70 -7.33
CA VAL A 201 8.66 5.64 -6.20
C VAL A 201 9.90 5.37 -5.32
N ARG A 202 10.92 6.20 -5.49
CA ARG A 202 12.20 6.06 -4.77
C ARG A 202 12.07 6.43 -3.30
N GLY A 203 12.79 5.74 -2.43
CA GLY A 203 12.87 6.07 -1.00
C GLY A 203 11.62 5.72 -0.20
N SER A 204 10.75 4.85 -0.72
CA SER A 204 9.47 4.57 -0.07
C SER A 204 9.61 3.71 1.18
N VAL A 205 10.59 2.80 1.24
CA VAL A 205 10.87 1.98 2.43
C VAL A 205 11.43 2.86 3.55
N SER A 206 12.41 3.71 3.23
CA SER A 206 12.96 4.67 4.21
C SER A 206 11.92 5.72 4.63
N ARG A 207 11.06 6.18 3.72
CA ARG A 207 9.90 7.04 4.06
C ARG A 207 8.95 6.34 5.03
N ALA A 208 8.61 5.08 4.80
CA ALA A 208 7.75 4.31 5.70
C ALA A 208 8.38 4.17 7.09
N VAL A 209 9.67 3.81 7.19
CA VAL A 209 10.37 3.79 8.49
C VAL A 209 10.28 5.15 9.19
N ARG A 210 10.58 6.24 8.48
CA ARG A 210 10.53 7.60 9.05
C ARG A 210 9.13 7.98 9.54
N ILE A 211 8.08 7.61 8.81
CA ILE A 211 6.69 7.83 9.24
C ILE A 211 6.42 7.06 10.54
N GLY A 212 6.81 5.79 10.61
CA GLY A 212 6.60 4.97 11.80
C GLY A 212 7.37 5.49 13.02
N GLU A 213 8.59 5.97 12.82
CA GLU A 213 9.41 6.61 13.86
C GLU A 213 8.71 7.86 14.42
N ILE A 214 8.32 8.79 13.54
CA ILE A 214 7.64 10.04 13.92
C ILE A 214 6.35 9.76 14.68
N LEU A 215 5.54 8.79 14.23
CA LEU A 215 4.29 8.44 14.89
C LEU A 215 4.47 7.75 16.24
N SER A 216 5.64 7.15 16.47
CA SER A 216 6.02 6.51 17.73
C SER A 216 6.63 7.50 18.72
N ASP A 217 7.04 8.69 18.28
CA ASP A 217 7.60 9.73 19.12
C ASP A 217 6.49 10.42 19.95
N THR A 218 6.51 10.18 21.25
CA THR A 218 5.55 10.75 22.20
C THR A 218 5.82 12.22 22.50
N SER A 219 7.02 12.74 22.19
CA SER A 219 7.39 14.14 22.41
C SER A 219 6.64 15.10 21.48
N LEU A 220 6.20 14.61 20.32
CA LEU A 220 5.40 15.36 19.35
C LEU A 220 3.93 15.52 19.74
N GLY A 221 3.47 15.06 20.91
CA GLY A 221 2.12 15.37 21.38
C GLY A 221 1.02 14.61 20.61
N ASP A 222 0.02 15.34 20.11
CA ASP A 222 -1.18 14.78 19.47
C ASP A 222 -0.96 14.35 18.00
N THR A 223 -2.00 13.79 17.37
CA THR A 223 -1.91 13.29 15.99
C THR A 223 -1.59 14.38 14.96
N VAL A 224 -2.04 15.63 15.18
CA VAL A 224 -1.81 16.74 14.24
C VAL A 224 -0.33 17.09 14.22
N ASP A 225 0.25 17.28 15.41
CA ASP A 225 1.66 17.64 15.58
C ASP A 225 2.59 16.55 15.04
N ARG A 226 2.22 15.27 15.21
CA ARG A 226 2.96 14.13 14.64
C ARG A 226 2.91 14.05 13.12
N LEU A 227 1.79 14.43 12.50
CA LEU A 227 1.61 14.32 11.04
C LEU A 227 2.09 15.56 10.28
N ALA A 228 2.15 16.73 10.91
CA ALA A 228 2.55 17.98 10.27
C ALA A 228 3.91 17.91 9.53
N PRO A 229 4.98 17.28 10.08
CA PRO A 229 6.27 17.14 9.38
C PRO A 229 6.21 16.27 8.11
N LEU A 230 5.12 15.53 7.92
CA LEU A 230 4.88 14.65 6.77
C LEU A 230 3.94 15.31 5.74
N GLY A 231 3.52 16.56 5.97
CA GLY A 231 2.44 17.21 5.21
C GLY A 231 1.08 16.56 5.48
N GLY A 232 0.94 15.82 6.59
CA GLY A 232 -0.31 15.15 6.92
C GLY A 232 -1.33 16.09 7.55
N HIS A 233 -2.60 15.85 7.26
CA HIS A 233 -3.73 16.65 7.69
C HIS A 233 -4.76 15.78 8.42
N VAL A 234 -5.25 16.25 9.57
CA VAL A 234 -6.43 15.66 10.21
C VAL A 234 -7.68 16.23 9.54
N LEU A 235 -8.53 15.35 9.02
CA LEU A 235 -9.77 15.71 8.32
C LEU A 235 -10.96 15.81 9.27
N VAL A 236 -11.10 14.82 10.17
CA VAL A 236 -12.15 14.74 11.18
C VAL A 236 -11.75 13.75 12.29
N THR A 237 -12.11 14.05 13.53
CA THR A 237 -12.14 13.10 14.65
C THR A 237 -13.59 12.77 14.98
N GLY A 238 -13.94 11.49 15.02
CA GLY A 238 -15.32 11.06 15.16
C GLY A 238 -15.51 9.65 15.69
N LYS A 239 -16.76 9.19 15.66
CA LYS A 239 -17.16 7.81 15.92
C LYS A 239 -17.78 7.24 14.65
N ILE A 240 -17.43 6.00 14.31
CA ILE A 240 -18.09 5.31 13.20
C ILE A 240 -19.56 5.09 13.54
N ALA A 241 -20.44 5.67 12.72
CA ALA A 241 -21.89 5.60 12.83
C ALA A 241 -22.49 4.53 11.91
N GLU A 242 -21.82 4.21 10.80
CA GLU A 242 -22.29 3.21 9.85
C GLU A 242 -21.11 2.60 9.08
N VAL A 243 -21.19 1.30 8.78
CA VAL A 243 -20.25 0.59 7.91
C VAL A 243 -21.04 -0.21 6.90
N ASN A 244 -20.96 0.17 5.63
CA ASN A 244 -21.54 -0.56 4.52
C ASN A 244 -20.41 -1.17 3.70
N ARG A 245 -20.21 -2.50 3.76
CA ARG A 245 -19.18 -3.19 2.98
C ARG A 245 -19.74 -4.41 2.30
N ARG A 246 -19.40 -4.59 1.02
CA ARG A 246 -19.77 -5.77 0.22
C ARG A 246 -18.61 -6.18 -0.69
N THR A 247 -18.43 -7.47 -0.89
CA THR A 247 -17.47 -7.99 -1.87
C THR A 247 -18.13 -7.99 -3.25
N VAL A 248 -17.61 -7.19 -4.18
CA VAL A 248 -18.11 -7.09 -5.56
C VAL A 248 -16.92 -7.16 -6.51
N GLY A 249 -16.95 -8.11 -7.45
CA GLY A 249 -15.86 -8.28 -8.43
C GLY A 249 -14.51 -8.66 -7.83
N GLY A 250 -14.48 -9.22 -6.61
CA GLY A 250 -13.24 -9.53 -5.89
C GLY A 250 -12.62 -8.35 -5.15
N PHE A 251 -13.36 -7.24 -5.00
CA PHE A 251 -12.97 -6.07 -4.21
C PHE A 251 -13.95 -5.85 -3.06
N ALA A 252 -13.45 -5.36 -1.92
CA ALA A 252 -14.27 -4.85 -0.84
C ALA A 252 -14.74 -3.42 -1.18
N ARG A 253 -15.98 -3.27 -1.65
CA ARG A 253 -16.57 -1.97 -2.01
C ARG A 253 -17.58 -1.53 -0.97
N GLY A 254 -17.59 -0.24 -0.64
CA GLY A 254 -18.41 0.23 0.46
C GLY A 254 -18.24 1.69 0.82
N ASN A 255 -18.87 2.07 1.92
CA ASN A 255 -18.68 3.37 2.56
C ASN A 255 -18.75 3.24 4.08
N VAL A 256 -18.15 4.21 4.76
CA VAL A 256 -18.20 4.38 6.21
C VAL A 256 -18.67 5.79 6.53
N LEU A 257 -19.60 5.92 7.48
CA LEU A 257 -20.02 7.20 8.02
C LEU A 257 -19.36 7.44 9.38
N VAL A 258 -18.75 8.61 9.52
CA VAL A 258 -18.07 9.08 10.73
C VAL A 258 -18.83 10.29 11.26
N ASP A 259 -19.39 10.15 12.46
CA ASP A 259 -20.07 11.20 13.20
C ASP A 259 -19.04 11.93 14.09
N GLY A 260 -18.84 13.21 13.81
CA GLY A 260 -17.77 14.01 14.41
C GLY A 260 -17.96 14.24 15.91
N VAL A 261 -16.85 14.30 16.64
CA VAL A 261 -16.85 14.46 18.11
C VAL A 261 -15.94 15.61 18.54
N ALA A 262 -16.15 16.09 19.77
CA ALA A 262 -15.39 17.19 20.35
C ALA A 262 -15.40 18.45 19.45
N GLY A 263 -14.25 18.86 18.92
CA GLY A 263 -14.14 20.03 18.03
C GLY A 263 -14.79 19.84 16.67
N ASP A 264 -15.11 18.59 16.31
CA ASP A 264 -15.76 18.21 15.05
C ASP A 264 -17.25 17.87 15.25
N ARG A 265 -17.85 18.25 16.38
CA ARG A 265 -19.28 17.97 16.63
C ARG A 265 -20.17 18.51 15.50
N ASP A 266 -21.23 17.79 15.19
CA ASP A 266 -22.23 18.09 14.16
C ASP A 266 -21.74 17.92 12.71
N ARG A 267 -20.50 17.45 12.51
CA ARG A 267 -19.96 17.06 11.21
C ARG A 267 -20.29 15.60 10.91
N LEU A 268 -20.81 15.32 9.73
CA LEU A 268 -21.03 13.96 9.23
C LEU A 268 -20.19 13.73 7.98
N VAL A 269 -19.18 12.87 8.11
CA VAL A 269 -18.19 12.63 7.06
C VAL A 269 -18.36 11.22 6.52
N ARG A 270 -18.37 11.08 5.19
CA ARG A 270 -18.47 9.81 4.48
C ARG A 270 -17.14 9.45 3.84
N VAL A 271 -16.68 8.24 4.06
CA VAL A 271 -15.49 7.67 3.41
C VAL A 271 -15.94 6.63 2.39
N GLU A 272 -15.53 6.78 1.13
CA GLU A 272 -15.76 5.79 0.07
C GLU A 272 -14.59 4.81 -0.01
N ILE A 273 -14.91 3.52 -0.18
CA ILE A 273 -13.95 2.42 -0.06
C ILE A 273 -14.03 1.48 -1.27
N GLN A 274 -12.87 1.14 -1.82
CA GLN A 274 -12.64 -0.03 -2.69
C GLN A 274 -11.28 -0.64 -2.33
N ASN A 275 -11.26 -1.62 -1.42
CA ASN A 275 -10.08 -2.12 -0.68
C ASN A 275 -9.34 -1.04 0.14
N GLU A 276 -9.06 0.11 -0.47
CA GLU A 276 -8.50 1.30 0.14
C GLU A 276 -9.58 2.38 0.37
N ASN A 277 -9.30 3.34 1.24
CA ASN A 277 -10.07 4.58 1.34
C ASN A 277 -9.73 5.47 0.13
N LEU A 278 -10.74 5.80 -0.67
CA LEU A 278 -10.57 6.49 -1.94
C LEU A 278 -10.99 7.95 -1.91
N ALA A 279 -12.04 8.29 -1.16
CA ALA A 279 -12.54 9.65 -1.06
C ALA A 279 -13.16 9.91 0.31
N VAL A 280 -13.05 11.14 0.77
CA VAL A 280 -13.69 11.64 1.99
C VAL A 280 -14.59 12.81 1.60
N LEU A 281 -15.87 12.68 1.89
CA LEU A 281 -16.92 13.62 1.48
C LEU A 281 -17.66 14.16 2.70
N GLU A 282 -18.03 15.43 2.67
CA GLU A 282 -18.87 16.09 3.67
C GLU A 282 -19.84 17.02 2.97
N GLU A 283 -21.15 16.78 3.13
CA GLU A 283 -22.21 17.57 2.48
C GLU A 283 -22.07 17.73 0.94
N GLY A 284 -21.41 16.77 0.27
CA GLY A 284 -21.14 16.81 -1.16
C GLY A 284 -19.80 17.44 -1.55
N GLU A 285 -19.09 18.04 -0.60
CA GLU A 285 -17.75 18.59 -0.78
C GLU A 285 -16.67 17.54 -0.53
N VAL A 286 -15.61 17.58 -1.33
CA VAL A 286 -14.46 16.67 -1.20
C VAL A 286 -13.49 17.22 -0.15
N LEU A 287 -13.19 16.42 0.88
CA LEU A 287 -12.18 16.75 1.89
C LEU A 287 -10.81 16.20 1.56
N ALA A 288 -10.78 15.03 0.93
CA ALA A 288 -9.59 14.38 0.40
C ALA A 288 -10.01 13.33 -0.63
N SER A 289 -9.14 13.05 -1.60
CA SER A 289 -9.37 11.98 -2.57
C SER A 289 -8.06 11.37 -3.07
N VAL A 290 -8.15 10.15 -3.58
CA VAL A 290 -7.08 9.48 -4.32
C VAL A 290 -6.55 10.39 -5.45
N PRO A 291 -5.22 10.48 -5.69
CA PRO A 291 -4.15 9.63 -5.16
C PRO A 291 -3.67 9.92 -3.73
N ASP A 292 -4.12 10.97 -3.05
CA ASP A 292 -3.67 11.26 -1.68
C ASP A 292 -4.00 10.10 -0.73
N VAL A 293 -3.09 9.79 0.18
CA VAL A 293 -3.21 8.68 1.13
C VAL A 293 -4.26 9.06 2.17
N ILE A 294 -5.34 8.28 2.30
CA ILE A 294 -6.41 8.50 3.29
C ILE A 294 -6.42 7.33 4.27
N THR A 295 -6.25 7.62 5.56
CA THR A 295 -6.10 6.59 6.59
C THR A 295 -6.99 6.88 7.79
N ALA A 296 -7.63 5.84 8.32
CA ALA A 296 -8.34 5.90 9.58
C ALA A 296 -7.43 5.43 10.71
N LEU A 297 -7.27 6.27 11.74
CA LEU A 297 -6.52 5.94 12.95
C LEU A 297 -7.49 5.71 14.10
N ASP A 298 -7.20 4.76 14.97
CA ASP A 298 -7.86 4.69 16.28
C ASP A 298 -7.49 5.95 17.08
N SER A 299 -8.49 6.72 17.51
CA SER A 299 -8.26 8.02 18.17
C SER A 299 -7.58 7.90 19.54
N GLN A 300 -7.51 6.71 20.14
CA GLN A 300 -6.85 6.49 21.43
C GLN A 300 -5.42 6.00 21.27
N THR A 301 -5.18 5.05 20.37
CA THR A 301 -3.87 4.40 20.22
C THR A 301 -3.03 5.01 19.09
N GLY A 302 -3.66 5.69 18.13
CA GLY A 302 -3.02 6.15 16.90
C GLY A 302 -2.59 5.01 15.97
N GLU A 303 -3.09 3.80 16.19
CA GLU A 303 -2.89 2.66 15.29
C GLU A 303 -3.83 2.77 14.08
N VAL A 304 -3.39 2.28 12.93
CA VAL A 304 -4.21 2.26 11.72
C VAL A 304 -5.32 1.22 11.85
N ILE A 305 -6.52 1.60 11.43
CA ILE A 305 -7.65 0.67 11.25
C ILE A 305 -7.83 0.47 9.75
N PHE A 306 -7.53 -0.75 9.29
CA PHE A 306 -7.71 -1.14 7.90
C PHE A 306 -9.19 -1.26 7.52
N THR A 307 -9.52 -1.17 6.23
CA THR A 307 -10.90 -1.16 5.77
C THR A 307 -11.63 -2.45 6.13
N GLU A 308 -10.94 -3.59 6.17
CA GLU A 308 -11.46 -4.88 6.62
C GLU A 308 -11.79 -4.91 8.13
N GLU A 309 -11.18 -4.02 8.94
CA GLU A 309 -11.28 -3.93 10.41
C GLU A 309 -12.19 -2.79 10.91
N LEU A 310 -12.70 -1.92 10.03
CA LEU A 310 -13.65 -0.86 10.40
C LEU A 310 -14.97 -1.44 10.96
N ARG A 311 -15.40 -0.97 12.14
CA ARG A 311 -16.60 -1.44 12.85
C ARG A 311 -17.37 -0.26 13.45
N TYR A 312 -18.70 -0.40 13.50
CA TYR A 312 -19.58 0.54 14.20
C TYR A 312 -19.08 0.80 15.63
N GLY A 313 -19.08 2.07 16.04
CA GLY A 313 -18.75 2.48 17.40
C GLY A 313 -17.27 2.75 17.66
N GLN A 314 -16.36 2.39 16.75
CA GLN A 314 -14.94 2.75 16.87
C GLN A 314 -14.76 4.27 16.83
N ARG A 315 -13.84 4.79 17.64
CA ARG A 315 -13.45 6.20 17.64
C ARG A 315 -12.27 6.36 16.69
N VAL A 316 -12.46 7.16 15.66
CA VAL A 316 -11.50 7.28 14.56
C VAL A 316 -11.10 8.71 14.30
N THR A 317 -9.84 8.90 13.95
CA THR A 317 -9.30 10.13 13.40
C THR A 317 -8.94 9.86 11.94
N LEU A 318 -9.66 10.49 11.02
CA LEU A 318 -9.35 10.41 9.60
C LEU A 318 -8.23 11.39 9.28
N VAL A 319 -7.19 10.88 8.62
CA VAL A 319 -6.02 11.65 8.24
C VAL A 319 -5.73 11.47 6.76
N ALA A 320 -5.11 12.47 6.16
CA ALA A 320 -4.68 12.43 4.78
C ALA A 320 -3.23 12.91 4.61
N LEU A 321 -2.50 12.30 3.68
CA LEU A 321 -1.13 12.69 3.32
C LEU A 321 -1.03 12.89 1.80
N PRO A 322 -0.16 13.81 1.35
CA PRO A 322 0.03 14.09 -0.08
C PRO A 322 0.55 12.86 -0.83
N ALA A 323 -0.01 12.65 -2.02
CA ALA A 323 0.47 11.68 -2.99
C ALA A 323 1.87 12.02 -3.52
N PRO A 324 2.67 11.01 -3.92
CA PRO A 324 3.84 11.23 -4.76
C PRO A 324 3.53 12.04 -6.02
N ASP A 325 4.43 12.96 -6.40
CA ASP A 325 4.24 13.90 -7.52
C ASP A 325 3.90 13.23 -8.85
N MET A 326 4.43 12.02 -9.10
CA MET A 326 4.16 11.29 -10.34
C MET A 326 2.68 10.99 -10.55
N TRP A 327 1.93 10.78 -9.46
CA TRP A 327 0.49 10.52 -9.50
C TRP A 327 -0.35 11.77 -9.70
N ARG A 328 0.24 12.96 -9.50
CA ARG A 328 -0.40 14.26 -9.67
C ARG A 328 -0.30 14.79 -11.11
N THR A 329 0.43 14.08 -11.99
CA THR A 329 0.49 14.37 -13.42
C THR A 329 -0.81 13.97 -14.13
N GLU A 330 -1.08 14.50 -15.33
CA GLU A 330 -2.25 14.12 -16.12
C GLU A 330 -2.31 12.60 -16.38
N ALA A 331 -1.18 11.99 -16.76
CA ALA A 331 -1.09 10.55 -17.00
C ALA A 331 -1.26 9.74 -15.71
N GLY A 332 -0.72 10.21 -14.59
CA GLY A 332 -0.94 9.60 -13.28
C GLY A 332 -2.41 9.65 -12.87
N LEU A 333 -3.05 10.82 -12.98
CA LEU A 333 -4.46 11.01 -12.63
C LEU A 333 -5.42 10.24 -13.56
N ALA A 334 -5.06 10.04 -14.83
CA ALA A 334 -5.83 9.18 -15.72
C ALA A 334 -5.83 7.71 -15.26
N LEU A 335 -4.77 7.27 -14.56
CA LEU A 335 -4.59 5.90 -14.11
C LEU A 335 -5.12 5.65 -12.69
N VAL A 336 -4.92 6.60 -11.77
CA VAL A 336 -5.23 6.45 -10.33
C VAL A 336 -6.02 7.60 -9.72
N GLY A 337 -6.39 8.62 -10.50
CA GLY A 337 -7.18 9.74 -10.00
C GLY A 337 -8.65 9.38 -9.77
N PRO A 338 -9.46 10.31 -9.23
CA PRO A 338 -10.85 10.02 -8.85
C PRO A 338 -11.69 9.47 -10.01
N ARG A 339 -11.49 9.99 -11.24
CA ARG A 339 -12.20 9.52 -12.43
C ARG A 339 -11.86 8.08 -12.83
N ALA A 340 -10.68 7.57 -12.48
CA ALA A 340 -10.31 6.17 -12.70
C ALA A 340 -11.12 5.21 -11.79
N PHE A 341 -11.71 5.76 -10.72
CA PHE A 341 -12.60 5.07 -9.79
C PHE A 341 -14.08 5.44 -9.98
N ASP A 342 -14.44 5.96 -11.16
CA ASP A 342 -15.80 6.37 -11.52
C ASP A 342 -16.39 7.52 -10.68
N TYR A 343 -15.56 8.32 -10.00
CA TYR A 343 -16.02 9.56 -9.37
C TYR A 343 -16.17 10.70 -10.39
N ASP A 344 -17.15 11.59 -10.17
CA ASP A 344 -17.52 12.66 -11.10
C ASP A 344 -16.81 14.00 -10.85
N PHE A 345 -15.85 14.04 -9.92
CA PHE A 345 -15.04 15.22 -9.58
C PHE A 345 -13.56 15.08 -9.99
N ASP A 346 -12.88 16.22 -10.10
CA ASP A 346 -11.44 16.28 -10.40
C ASP A 346 -10.60 16.26 -9.12
N TYR A 347 -9.35 15.78 -9.23
CA TYR A 347 -8.42 15.77 -8.10
C TYR A 347 -8.00 17.20 -7.73
N ILE A 348 -8.04 17.48 -6.44
CA ILE A 348 -7.46 18.67 -5.81
C ILE A 348 -6.58 18.15 -4.67
N PRO A 349 -5.29 18.55 -4.59
CA PRO A 349 -4.41 18.13 -3.51
C PRO A 349 -4.99 18.48 -2.13
N VAL A 350 -4.86 17.56 -1.17
CA VAL A 350 -5.42 17.72 0.17
C VAL A 350 -4.91 18.98 0.86
N GLU A 351 -3.66 19.37 0.65
CA GLU A 351 -3.09 20.59 1.21
C GLU A 351 -3.85 21.85 0.75
N GLU A 352 -4.36 21.86 -0.48
CA GLU A 352 -5.16 22.95 -1.04
C GLU A 352 -6.61 22.91 -0.52
N LEU A 353 -7.22 21.73 -0.44
CA LEU A 353 -8.57 21.56 0.13
C LEU A 353 -8.63 22.05 1.58
N VAL A 354 -7.62 21.70 2.38
CA VAL A 354 -7.51 22.14 3.78
C VAL A 354 -7.29 23.65 3.89
N ALA A 355 -6.49 24.24 3.00
CA ALA A 355 -6.27 25.69 2.98
C ALA A 355 -7.57 26.46 2.68
N ARG A 356 -8.29 26.08 1.61
CA ARG A 356 -9.57 26.68 1.24
C ARG A 356 -10.60 26.62 2.37
N ARG A 357 -10.64 25.51 3.11
CA ARG A 357 -11.57 25.35 4.23
C ARG A 357 -11.24 26.26 5.41
N LYS A 358 -9.95 26.47 5.71
CA LYS A 358 -9.55 27.40 6.78
C LYS A 358 -9.98 28.84 6.46
N GLU A 359 -9.92 29.24 5.19
CA GLU A 359 -10.36 30.56 4.73
C GLU A 359 -11.89 30.73 4.78
N SER A 360 -12.66 29.68 4.52
CA SER A 360 -14.14 29.73 4.60
C SER A 360 -14.69 29.78 6.02
N VAL A 361 -13.89 29.39 7.03
CA VAL A 361 -14.29 29.33 8.45
C VAL A 361 -13.75 30.53 9.25
N SER A 362 -12.75 31.25 8.73
CA SER A 362 -12.21 32.50 9.28
C SER A 362 -13.02 33.72 8.87
#